data_AF-A0A1E1V6N1-F1
#
_entry.id   AF-A0A1E1V6N1-F1
#
_cell.length_a   1.000
_cell.length_b   1.000
_cell.length_c   1.000
_cell.angle_alpha   90.00
_cell.angle_beta   90.00
_cell.angle_gamma   90.00
#
_symmetry.space_group_name_H-M   'P 1'
#
loop_
_entity.id
_entity.type
_entity.pdbx_description
1 polymer ?
#
loop_
_entity_poly.entity_id
_entity_poly.type
_entity_poly.pdbx_seq_one_letter_code
_entity_poly.pdbx_strand_id
1 'polypeptide(L)'
;MKGFWSLTMYDPEHFFAPNALKRYALGTKNKTLKYNTDGSLTIYLGHKSPGQDKESNWLPAPNGTFSVWIRAYWPDQPILDGHGSHRSLRS
;
A
#
# COMPACT_ATOMS: atom_id res chain seq x y z
N MET A 1 9.81 17.66 -5.75
CA MET A 1 8.72 16.91 -5.10
C MET A 1 8.78 17.18 -3.61
N LYS A 2 7.66 17.53 -2.98
CA LYS A 2 7.53 17.46 -1.52
C LYS A 2 6.85 16.13 -1.21
N GLY A 3 7.46 15.30 -0.37
CA GLY A 3 6.89 14.02 0.05
C GLY A 3 7.15 12.83 -0.89
N PHE A 4 7.54 11.68 -0.34
CA PHE A 4 7.30 10.38 -0.94
C PHE A 4 6.86 9.39 0.14
N TRP A 5 6.08 8.38 -0.23
CA TRP A 5 5.65 7.35 0.71
C TRP A 5 5.80 5.94 0.12
N SER A 6 5.87 4.96 1.02
CA SER A 6 5.79 3.55 0.68
C SER A 6 5.00 2.78 1.74
N LEU A 7 4.12 1.89 1.30
CA LEU A 7 3.46 0.86 2.07
C LEU A 7 4.16 -0.48 1.80
N THR A 8 4.76 -1.09 2.82
CA THR A 8 5.59 -2.30 2.68
C THR A 8 4.95 -3.49 3.39
N MET A 9 4.93 -4.65 2.73
CA MET A 9 4.42 -5.93 3.26
C MET A 9 5.55 -6.75 3.87
N TYR A 10 5.30 -7.30 5.06
CA TYR A 10 6.19 -8.23 5.75
C TYR A 10 5.44 -9.49 6.20
N ASP A 11 6.13 -10.61 6.19
CA ASP A 11 5.66 -11.87 6.79
C ASP A 11 5.73 -11.82 8.35
N PRO A 12 5.27 -12.87 9.05
CA PRO A 12 5.32 -12.91 10.52
C PRO A 12 6.72 -12.75 11.11
N GLU A 13 7.75 -13.15 10.38
CA GLU A 13 9.16 -13.07 10.78
C GLU A 13 9.82 -11.73 10.40
N HIS A 14 9.04 -10.77 9.90
CA HIS A 14 9.48 -9.44 9.45
C HIS A 14 10.41 -9.44 8.22
N PHE A 15 10.37 -10.48 7.40
CA PHE A 15 10.99 -10.52 6.07
C PHE A 15 10.00 -10.13 4.97
N PHE A 16 10.50 -9.90 3.76
CA PHE A 16 9.63 -9.67 2.61
C PHE A 16 8.89 -10.95 2.25
N ALA A 17 7.56 -10.90 2.35
CA ALA A 17 6.69 -12.02 1.98
C ALA A 17 6.84 -12.36 0.48
N PRO A 18 7.48 -13.50 0.12
CA PRO A 18 7.73 -13.86 -1.27
C PRO A 18 6.43 -13.95 -2.07
N ASN A 19 6.43 -13.42 -3.30
CA ASN A 19 5.26 -13.48 -4.18
C ASN A 19 5.67 -13.47 -5.65
N ALA A 20 4.81 -14.00 -6.51
CA ALA A 20 5.05 -14.16 -7.95
C ALA A 20 5.33 -12.82 -8.67
N LEU A 21 4.79 -11.71 -8.16
CA LEU A 21 4.98 -10.37 -8.73
C LEU A 21 6.29 -9.71 -8.28
N LYS A 22 7.04 -10.32 -7.34
CA LYS A 22 8.20 -9.72 -6.66
C LYS A 22 7.89 -8.31 -6.14
N ARG A 23 6.65 -8.10 -5.67
CA ARG A 23 6.13 -6.82 -5.22
C ARG A 23 5.97 -6.85 -3.71
N TYR A 24 6.81 -6.08 -3.01
CA TYR A 24 6.82 -6.02 -1.55
C TYR A 24 6.41 -4.65 -1.02
N ALA A 25 6.27 -3.65 -1.91
CA ALA A 25 5.77 -2.34 -1.55
C ALA A 25 4.98 -1.68 -2.69
N LEU A 26 4.10 -0.77 -2.31
CA LEU A 26 3.46 0.21 -3.18
C LEU A 26 3.74 1.62 -2.65
N GLY A 27 3.83 2.61 -3.52
CA GLY A 27 4.14 3.97 -3.10
C GLY A 27 4.27 4.95 -4.26
N THR A 28 4.76 6.15 -3.96
CA THR A 28 4.89 7.26 -4.93
C THR A 28 5.75 6.90 -6.15
N LYS A 29 6.64 5.90 -6.05
CA LYS A 29 7.48 5.44 -7.17
C LYS A 29 6.74 4.52 -8.16
N ASN A 30 5.57 4.00 -7.79
CA ASN A 30 4.76 3.15 -8.68
C ASN A 30 4.00 4.02 -9.68
N LYS A 31 4.42 3.98 -10.95
CA LYS A 31 3.81 4.78 -12.04
C LYS A 31 2.44 4.29 -12.50
N THR A 32 2.02 3.11 -12.06
CA THR A 32 0.82 2.42 -12.55
C THR A 32 -0.35 2.45 -11.57
N LEU A 33 -0.20 3.10 -10.40
CA LEU A 33 -1.28 3.21 -9.42
C LEU A 33 -2.48 3.95 -10.02
N LYS A 34 -3.68 3.39 -9.84
CA LYS A 34 -4.94 3.96 -10.28
C LYS A 34 -5.61 4.67 -9.11
N TYR A 35 -5.87 5.96 -9.27
CA TYR A 35 -6.61 6.76 -8.29
C TYR A 35 -8.12 6.71 -8.60
N ASN A 36 -8.93 6.86 -7.56
CA ASN A 36 -10.37 6.99 -7.68
C ASN A 36 -10.74 8.37 -8.25
N THR A 37 -11.99 8.54 -8.67
CA THR A 37 -12.49 9.80 -9.23
C THR A 37 -12.45 10.97 -8.25
N ASP A 38 -12.49 10.69 -6.94
CA ASP A 38 -12.35 11.67 -5.86
C ASP A 38 -10.88 11.98 -5.48
N GLY A 39 -9.92 11.41 -6.20
CA GLY A 39 -8.49 11.57 -5.94
C GLY A 39 -7.95 10.68 -4.82
N SER A 40 -8.79 9.86 -4.17
CA SER A 40 -8.32 8.88 -3.18
C SER A 40 -7.60 7.70 -3.83
N LEU A 41 -6.78 6.99 -3.05
CA LEU A 41 -6.10 5.77 -3.47
C LEU A 41 -6.56 4.58 -2.63
N THR A 42 -7.16 3.59 -3.27
CA THR A 42 -7.49 2.31 -2.62
C THR A 42 -6.36 1.31 -2.86
N ILE A 43 -5.77 0.79 -1.78
CA ILE A 43 -4.80 -0.30 -1.82
C ILE A 43 -5.46 -1.61 -1.40
N TYR A 44 -5.30 -2.64 -2.21
CA TYR A 44 -5.79 -3.99 -1.90
C TYR A 44 -4.68 -4.79 -1.24
N LEU A 45 -4.98 -5.42 -0.11
CA LEU A 45 -4.08 -6.34 0.60
C LEU A 45 -4.71 -7.72 0.61
N GLY A 46 -3.97 -8.75 0.24
CA GLY A 46 -4.49 -10.11 0.29
C GLY A 46 -3.67 -11.12 -0.51
N HIS A 47 -3.91 -12.40 -0.24
CA HIS A 47 -3.18 -13.50 -0.87
C HIS A 47 -3.60 -13.76 -2.33
N LYS A 48 -4.88 -13.56 -2.65
CA LYS A 48 -5.41 -13.72 -4.01
C LYS A 48 -5.54 -12.37 -4.69
N SER A 49 -5.29 -12.37 -6.00
CA SER A 49 -5.51 -11.17 -6.83
C SER A 49 -6.97 -10.70 -6.72
N PRO A 50 -7.23 -9.40 -6.53
CA PRO A 50 -8.57 -8.83 -6.52
C PRO A 50 -9.20 -8.70 -7.92
N GLY A 51 -8.53 -9.22 -8.96
CA GLY A 51 -8.93 -9.12 -10.36
C GLY A 51 -8.03 -8.15 -11.15
N GLN A 52 -7.85 -8.44 -12.44
CA GLN A 52 -6.87 -7.80 -13.33
C GLN A 52 -6.90 -6.26 -13.29
N ASP A 53 -8.09 -5.66 -13.24
CA ASP A 53 -8.23 -4.19 -13.23
C ASP A 53 -7.68 -3.51 -11.97
N LYS A 54 -7.63 -4.26 -10.86
CA LYS A 54 -7.24 -3.80 -9.52
C LYS A 54 -5.82 -4.17 -9.14
N GLU A 55 -5.15 -5.03 -9.93
CA GLU A 55 -3.81 -5.53 -9.63
C GLU A 55 -2.76 -4.43 -9.54
N SER A 56 -2.93 -3.33 -10.26
CA SER A 56 -2.04 -2.16 -10.15
C SER A 56 -1.94 -1.60 -8.73
N ASN A 57 -3.02 -1.69 -7.94
CA ASN A 57 -3.11 -1.21 -6.57
C ASN A 57 -3.05 -2.35 -5.54
N TRP A 58 -2.75 -3.57 -5.97
CA TRP A 58 -2.70 -4.74 -5.09
C TRP A 58 -1.28 -4.99 -4.59
N LEU A 59 -1.17 -5.19 -3.28
CA LEU A 59 0.05 -5.65 -2.62
C LEU A 59 -0.19 -7.08 -2.12
N PRO A 60 0.44 -8.10 -2.76
CA PRO A 60 0.29 -9.49 -2.35
C PRO A 60 0.68 -9.69 -0.88
N ALA A 61 -0.20 -10.31 -0.12
CA ALA A 61 0.01 -10.71 1.27
C ALA A 61 0.22 -12.23 1.36
N PRO A 62 0.98 -12.74 2.34
CA PRO A 62 1.05 -14.16 2.59
C PRO A 62 -0.31 -14.69 3.06
N ASN A 63 -0.51 -16.01 2.93
CA ASN A 63 -1.68 -16.66 3.50
C ASN A 63 -1.47 -16.85 5.02
N GLY A 64 -1.99 -15.92 5.82
CA GLY A 64 -1.84 -15.95 7.28
C GLY A 64 -1.56 -14.57 7.86
N THR A 65 -0.89 -14.53 9.01
CA THR A 65 -0.49 -13.29 9.67
C THR A 65 0.52 -12.53 8.81
N PHE A 66 0.41 -11.20 8.79
CA PHE A 66 1.35 -10.32 8.13
C PHE A 66 1.37 -8.96 8.83
N SER A 67 2.40 -8.18 8.54
CA SER A 67 2.52 -6.80 8.99
C SER A 67 2.64 -5.86 7.80
N VAL A 68 2.03 -4.68 7.91
CA VAL A 68 2.12 -3.63 6.90
C VAL A 68 2.62 -2.34 7.52
N TRP A 69 3.62 -1.73 6.89
CA TRP A 69 4.27 -0.52 7.37
C TRP A 69 4.14 0.59 6.33
N ILE A 70 3.53 1.71 6.72
CA ILE A 70 3.56 2.95 5.92
C ILE A 70 4.71 3.83 6.39
N ARG A 71 5.54 4.25 5.44
CA ARG A 71 6.63 5.21 5.66
C ARG A 71 6.39 6.41 4.76
N ALA A 72 6.26 7.58 5.36
CA ALA A 72 6.19 8.86 4.66
C ALA A 72 7.50 9.63 4.91
N TYR A 73 8.08 10.15 3.84
CA TYR A 73 9.34 10.87 3.84
C TYR A 73 9.07 12.28 3.36
N TRP A 74 9.39 13.27 4.19
CA TRP A 74 9.00 14.67 3.95
C TRP A 74 7.47 14.86 3.75
N PRO A 75 6.61 14.27 4.61
CA PRO A 75 5.17 14.49 4.50
C PRO A 75 4.83 15.97 4.70
N ASP A 76 3.87 16.48 3.93
CA ASP A 76 3.33 17.81 4.18
C ASP A 76 2.62 17.86 5.55
N GLN A 77 2.53 19.06 6.13
CA GLN A 77 1.99 19.33 7.48
C GLN A 77 0.69 18.57 7.81
N PRO A 78 -0.31 18.44 6.92
CA PRO A 78 -1.56 17.73 7.24
C PRO A 78 -1.39 16.24 7.58
N ILE A 79 -0.34 15.58 7.07
CA ILE A 79 -0.01 14.19 7.42
C ILE A 79 0.66 14.13 8.80
N LEU A 80 1.51 15.12 9.13
CA LEU A 80 2.15 15.24 10.45
C LEU A 80 1.10 15.50 11.54
N ASP A 81 0.06 16.26 11.22
CA ASP A 81 -1.01 16.62 12.16
C ASP A 81 -2.06 15.50 12.33
N GLY A 82 -1.90 14.35 11.63
CA GLY A 82 -2.86 13.24 11.69
C GLY A 82 -4.19 13.50 10.98
N HIS A 83 -4.32 14.61 10.24
CA HIS A 83 -5.51 14.99 9.49
C HIS A 83 -5.59 14.37 8.08
N GLY A 84 -4.58 13.61 7.67
CA GLY A 84 -4.63 12.81 6.46
C GLY A 84 -5.85 11.88 6.50
N SER A 85 -6.81 12.07 5.59
CA SER A 85 -8.11 11.41 5.62
C SER A 85 -7.98 9.87 5.60
N HIS A 86 -8.00 9.25 6.77
CA HIS A 86 -8.14 7.80 6.92
C HIS A 86 -9.64 7.46 6.84
N ARG A 87 -10.11 7.04 5.67
CA ARG A 87 -11.43 6.38 5.55
C ARG A 87 -11.21 4.88 5.35
N SER A 88 -11.35 4.15 6.47
CA SER A 88 -11.67 2.73 6.64
C SER A 88 -10.99 1.73 5.67
N LEU A 89 -10.08 0.95 6.24
CA LEU A 89 -9.89 -0.44 5.81
C LEU A 89 -11.20 -1.19 6.08
N ARG A 90 -11.80 -1.78 5.05
CA ARG A 90 -12.84 -2.79 5.23
C ARG A 90 -12.18 -4.15 5.10
N SER A 91 -12.29 -4.94 6.18
CA SER A 91 -11.94 -6.37 6.23
C SER A 91 -12.85 -7.19 5.34
#